data_AF-A0A968E4X7-F1
#
_entry.id   AF-A0A968E4X7-F1
#
_cell.length_a   1.000
_cell.length_b   1.000
_cell.length_c   1.000
_cell.angle_alpha   90.00
_cell.angle_beta   90.00
_cell.angle_gamma   90.00
#
_symmetry.space_group_name_H-M   'P 1'
#
loop_
_entity.id
_entity.type
_entity.pdbx_description
1 polymer ?
#
loop_
_entity_poly.entity_id
_entity_poly.type
_entity_poly.pdbx_seq_one_letter_code
_entity_poly.pdbx_strand_id
1 'polypeptide(L)' 'WEFIFRGYMLFGLERSIGKSAIFVQTIPFVLLHLGKPFLETLACIPSGFIAGYIAYRTRSFLPCFVIHFGMYVFMYLFAY' A
#
# COMPACT_ATOMS: atom_id res chain seq x y z
N TRP A 1 -6.64 -1.57 -5.75
CA TRP A 1 -5.91 -1.00 -4.62
C TRP A 1 -4.41 -0.89 -4.93
N GLU A 2 -3.67 -2.00 -4.98
CA GLU A 2 -2.20 -1.98 -5.15
C GLU A 2 -1.71 -1.30 -6.43
N PHE A 3 -2.34 -1.57 -7.58
CA PHE A 3 -1.97 -0.92 -8.83
C PHE A 3 -2.02 0.61 -8.76
N ILE A 4 -3.03 1.19 -8.10
CA ILE A 4 -3.20 2.65 -8.03
C ILE A 4 -2.07 3.28 -7.21
N PHE A 5 -1.79 2.77 -6.01
CA PHE A 5 -0.80 3.36 -5.11
C PHE A 5 0.63 2.96 -5.45
N ARG A 6 0.89 1.66 -5.65
CA ARG A 6 2.23 1.06 -5.81
C ARG A 6 2.65 0.92 -7.28
N GLY A 7 1.70 1.05 -8.21
CA GLY A 7 1.96 1.07 -9.65
C GLY A 7 1.91 2.51 -10.19
N TYR A 8 0.70 3.00 -10.45
CA TYR A 8 0.45 4.27 -11.11
C TYR A 8 1.00 5.48 -10.34
N MET A 9 0.60 5.67 -9.08
CA MET A 9 1.00 6.83 -8.29
C MET A 9 2.48 6.79 -7.91
N LEU A 10 2.96 5.68 -7.34
CA LEU A 10 4.36 5.53 -6.95
C LEU A 10 5.30 5.73 -8.14
N PHE A 11 5.15 4.96 -9.23
CA PHE A 11 6.08 5.03 -10.36
C PHE A 11 5.85 6.26 -11.25
N GLY A 12 4.63 6.80 -11.27
CA GLY A 12 4.34 8.08 -11.92
C GLY A 12 5.04 9.25 -11.25
N LEU A 13 5.00 9.31 -9.91
CA LEU A 13 5.66 10.37 -9.13
C LEU A 13 7.16 10.15 -8.95
N GLU A 14 7.64 8.90 -8.97
CA GLU A 14 9.07 8.58 -8.82
C GLU A 14 9.95 9.37 -9.80
N ARG A 15 9.47 9.61 -11.03
CA ARG A 15 10.21 10.38 -12.05
C ARG A 15 10.46 11.83 -11.64
N SER A 16 9.58 12.42 -10.83
CA SER A 16 9.64 13.82 -10.43
C SER A 16 10.23 14.02 -9.04
N ILE A 17 9.92 13.13 -8.09
CA ILE A 17 10.28 13.29 -6.68
C ILE A 17 11.09 12.11 -6.11
N GLY A 18 11.51 11.17 -6.96
CA GLY A 18 12.34 10.03 -6.58
C GLY A 18 11.68 9.17 -5.48
N LYS A 19 12.51 8.73 -4.52
CA LYS A 19 12.07 7.88 -3.40
C LYS A 19 11.02 8.54 -2.50
N SER A 20 10.89 9.86 -2.53
CA SER A 20 9.85 10.58 -1.78
C SER A 20 8.44 10.21 -2.25
N ALA A 21 8.29 9.64 -3.45
CA ALA A 21 7.02 9.08 -3.93
C ALA A 21 6.44 8.00 -2.99
N ILE A 22 7.28 7.28 -2.24
CA ILE A 22 6.84 6.30 -1.23
C ILE A 22 6.05 7.00 -0.12
N PHE A 23 6.49 8.17 0.33
CA PHE A 23 5.79 8.97 1.34
C PHE A 23 4.49 9.53 0.77
N VAL A 24 4.55 10.09 -0.44
CA VAL A 24 3.39 10.73 -1.06
C VAL A 24 2.27 9.73 -1.35
N GLN A 25 2.56 8.51 -1.82
CA GLN A 25 1.51 7.49 -2.00
C GLN A 25 0.96 6.94 -0.69
N THR A 26 1.73 6.98 0.40
CA THR A 26 1.27 6.49 1.72
C THR A 26 0.17 7.39 2.29
N ILE A 27 0.21 8.69 2.04
CA ILE A 27 -0.78 9.65 2.56
C ILE A 27 -2.22 9.29 2.14
N PRO A 28 -2.57 9.24 0.83
CA PRO A 28 -3.91 8.87 0.42
C PRO A 28 -4.25 7.41 0.75
N PHE A 29 -3.26 6.51 0.79
CA PHE A 29 -3.47 5.13 1.24
C PHE A 29 -4.00 5.08 2.68
N VAL A 30 -3.41 5.84 3.61
CA VAL A 30 -3.86 5.90 5.01
C VAL A 30 -5.20 6.63 5.13
N LEU A 31 -5.38 7.76 4.43
CA LEU A 31 -6.63 8.52 4.48
C LEU A 31 -7.84 7.71 4.00
N LEU A 32 -7.65 6.85 3.00
CA LEU A 32 -8.72 5.98 2.51
C LEU A 32 -9.02 4.77 3.42
N HIS A 33 -8.31 4.64 4.55
CA HIS A 33 -8.64 3.71 5.63
C HIS A 33 -9.36 4.38 6.81
N LEU A 34 -9.59 5.70 6.77
CA LEU A 34 -10.39 6.38 7.79
C LEU A 34 -11.80 5.78 7.85
N GLY A 35 -12.28 5.56 9.08
CA GLY A 35 -13.55 4.88 9.36
C GLY A 35 -13.42 3.40 9.69
N LYS A 36 -12.23 2.79 9.50
CA LYS A 36 -11.91 1.47 10.04
C LYS A 36 -11.56 1.55 11.54
N PRO A 37 -11.53 0.42 12.27
CA PRO A 37 -11.04 0.38 13.64
C PRO A 37 -9.70 1.12 13.80
N PHE A 38 -9.53 1.84 14.91
CA PHE A 38 -8.38 2.71 15.13
C PHE A 38 -7.04 2.01 14.90
N LEU A 39 -6.89 0.79 15.43
CA LEU A 39 -5.67 0.00 15.28
C LEU A 39 -5.42 -0.44 13.83
N GLU A 40 -6.46 -0.75 13.06
CA GLU A 40 -6.32 -1.06 11.63
C GLU A 40 -5.82 0.16 10.85
N THR A 41 -6.42 1.32 11.11
CA THR A 41 -6.02 2.59 10.47
C THR A 41 -4.59 2.96 10.84
N LEU A 42 -4.20 2.78 12.11
CA LEU A 42 -2.84 3.03 12.57
C LEU A 42 -1.83 2.09 11.89
N ALA A 43 -2.20 0.82 11.69
CA ALA A 43 -1.39 -0.16 10.98
C ALA A 43 -1.22 0.16 9.48
N CYS A 44 -2.10 0.98 8.89
CA CYS A 44 -1.94 1.47 7.52
C CYS A 44 -0.70 2.37 7.34
N ILE A 45 -0.23 3.06 8.38
CA ILE A 45 0.96 3.91 8.25
C ILE A 45 2.19 3.07 7.91
N PRO A 46 2.66 2.13 8.77
CA PRO A 46 3.83 1.33 8.46
C PRO A 46 3.63 0.41 7.24
N SER A 47 2.44 -0.17 7.06
CA SER A 47 2.18 -1.04 5.89
C SER A 47 2.20 -0.27 4.57
N GLY A 48 1.77 1.00 4.56
CA GLY A 48 1.87 1.88 3.40
C GLY A 48 3.33 2.10 2.96
N PHE A 49 4.21 2.37 3.91
CA PHE A 49 5.65 2.50 3.67
C PHE A 49 6.30 1.20 3.23
N ILE A 50 6.02 0.09 3.91
CA ILE A 50 6.58 -1.23 3.60
C ILE A 50 6.18 -1.66 2.20
N ALA A 51 4.89 -1.59 1.85
CA ALA A 51 4.42 -1.94 0.51
C ALA A 51 4.99 -1.01 -0.56
N GLY A 52 5.05 0.31 -0.29
CA GLY A 52 5.69 1.26 -1.20
C GLY A 52 7.17 0.95 -1.44
N TYR A 53 7.90 0.56 -0.40
CA TYR A 53 9.29 0.14 -0.49
C TYR A 53 9.46 -1.18 -1.26
N ILE A 54 8.62 -2.19 -1.00
CA ILE A 54 8.62 -3.45 -1.75
C ILE A 54 8.40 -3.17 -3.24
N ALA A 55 7.38 -2.38 -3.58
CA ALA A 55 7.10 -2.04 -4.97
C ALA A 55 8.27 -1.27 -5.62
N TYR A 56 8.82 -0.29 -4.92
CA TYR A 56 10.00 0.46 -5.37
C TYR A 56 11.20 -0.45 -5.65
N ARG A 57 11.51 -1.40 -4.75
CA ARG A 57 12.67 -2.30 -4.86
C ARG A 57 12.47 -3.38 -5.92
N THR A 58 11.27 -3.93 -6.03
CA THR A 58 10.95 -5.01 -6.98
C THR A 58 10.56 -4.48 -8.36
N ARG A 59 10.42 -3.15 -8.51
CA ARG A 59 9.92 -2.48 -9.72
C ARG A 59 8.55 -3.01 -10.17
N SER A 60 7.73 -3.47 -9.23
CA SER A 60 6.44 -4.09 -9.52
C SER A 60 5.46 -3.93 -8.37
N PHE A 61 4.19 -3.70 -8.68
CA PHE A 61 3.11 -3.74 -7.67
C PHE A 61 2.64 -5.16 -7.35
N LEU A 62 3.04 -6.16 -8.17
CA LEU A 62 2.55 -7.54 -8.06
C LEU A 62 2.84 -8.20 -6.70
N PRO A 63 4.04 -8.07 -6.09
CA PRO A 63 4.29 -8.65 -4.77
C PRO A 63 3.33 -8.09 -3.71
N CYS A 64 3.08 -6.78 -3.75
CA CYS A 64 2.13 -6.12 -2.85
C CYS A 64 0.70 -6.61 -3.11
N PHE A 65 0.33 -6.82 -4.38
CA PHE A 65 -0.97 -7.39 -4.77
C PHE A 65 -1.17 -8.80 -4.20
N VAL A 66 -0.18 -9.68 -4.35
CA VAL A 66 -0.26 -11.06 -3.82
C VAL A 66 -0.39 -11.06 -2.31
N ILE A 67 0.41 -10.25 -1.60
CA ILE A 67 0.32 -10.14 -0.14
C ILE A 67 -1.06 -9.62 0.29
N HIS A 68 -1.52 -8.52 -0.31
CA HIS A 68 -2.79 -7.91 0.07
C HIS A 68 -3.98 -8.82 -0.27
N PHE A 69 -3.96 -9.48 -1.43
CA PHE A 69 -4.97 -10.46 -1.80
C PHE A 69 -4.97 -11.64 -0.83
N GLY A 70 -3.79 -12.15 -0.44
CA GLY A 70 -3.66 -13.20 0.57
C GLY A 70 -4.24 -12.80 1.92
N MET A 71 -4.03 -11.56 2.37
CA MET A 71 -4.65 -11.03 3.58
C MET A 71 -6.18 -11.00 3.47
N TYR A 72 -6.71 -10.56 2.34
CA TYR A 72 -8.16 -10.53 2.11
C TYR A 72 -8.76 -11.94 2.17
N VAL A 73 -8.13 -12.91 1.50
CA VAL A 73 -8.54 -14.32 1.55
C VAL A 73 -8.47 -14.87 2.98
N PHE A 74 -7.38 -14.57 3.71
CA PHE A 74 -7.24 -14.99 5.10
C PHE A 74 -8.34 -14.41 6.00
N MET A 75 -8.63 -13.11 5.88
CA MET A 75 -9.72 -12.49 6.65
C MET A 75 -11.09 -13.08 6.29
N TYR A 76 -11.33 -13.38 5.01
CA TYR A 76 -12.57 -13.99 4.57
C TYR A 76 -12.77 -15.41 5.12
N LEU A 77 -11.68 -16.19 5.26
CA LEU A 77 -11.77 -17.59 5.73
C LEU A 77 -11.77 -17.75 7.25
N PHE A 78 -11.18 -16.80 7.99
CA PHE A 78 -10.91 -16.97 9.43
C PHE A 78 -11.46 -15.85 10.33
N ALA A 79 -11.91 -14.74 9.75
CA ALA A 79 -12.39 -13.57 10.51
C ALA A 79 -13.80 -13.10 10.10
N TYR A 80 -14.39 -13.74 9.09
CA TYR A 80 -15.80 -13.68 8.70
C TYR A 80 -16.41 -15.08 8.84
#